data_AF-A0A938G1J9-F1
#
_entry.id   AF-A0A938G1J9-F1
#
_cell.length_a   1.000
_cell.length_b   1.000
_cell.length_c   1.000
_cell.angle_alpha   90.00
_cell.angle_beta   90.00
_cell.angle_gamma   90.00
#
_symmetry.space_group_name_H-M   'P 1'
#
loop_
_entity.id
_entity.type
_entity.pdbx_description
1 polymer ?
#
loop_
_entity_poly.entity_id
_entity_poly.type
_entity_poly.pdbx_seq_one_letter_code
_entity_poly.pdbx_strand_id
1 'polypeptide(L)'
;MKGQFVKKFFAEFREFINKGNLVAIAIGFVMGSAFTGLVTALVENVIMPAVAIPFGKPNFDDVLILTINDAEIRFGAFLTVAVTFLSIAFVLFTVLKIYNRATGDEAVAPPSEIGLLIEIRDELRAQRPTNG
;
A
#
# COMPACT_ATOMS: atom_id res chain seq x y z
N MET A 1 41.50 -18.28 2.05
CA MET A 1 40.22 -18.98 1.75
C MET A 1 38.96 -18.11 1.87
N LYS A 2 38.89 -17.06 2.70
CA LYS A 2 37.66 -16.24 2.89
C LYS A 2 37.18 -15.47 1.64
N GLY A 3 38.09 -15.00 0.78
CA GLY A 3 37.72 -14.17 -0.39
C GLY A 3 36.99 -14.91 -1.51
N GLN A 4 37.16 -16.23 -1.64
CA GLN A 4 36.48 -17.04 -2.66
C GLN A 4 35.02 -17.28 -2.28
N PHE A 5 34.74 -17.49 -0.98
CA PHE A 5 33.39 -17.62 -0.46
C PHE A 5 32.57 -16.33 -0.69
N VAL A 6 33.16 -15.17 -0.40
CA VAL A 6 32.49 -13.87 -0.61
C VAL A 6 32.18 -13.65 -2.10
N LYS A 7 33.13 -13.88 -3.00
CA LYS A 7 32.89 -13.75 -4.45
C LYS A 7 31.80 -14.71 -4.94
N LYS A 8 31.78 -15.96 -4.45
CA LYS A 8 30.78 -16.97 -4.80
C LYS A 8 29.39 -16.56 -4.29
N PHE A 9 29.30 -16.09 -3.05
CA PHE A 9 28.05 -15.57 -2.48
C PHE A 9 27.50 -14.36 -3.27
N PHE A 10 28.35 -13.39 -3.62
CA PHE A 10 27.91 -12.23 -4.43
C PHE A 10 27.48 -12.63 -5.84
N ALA A 11 28.12 -13.65 -6.43
CA ALA A 11 27.70 -14.19 -7.73
C ALA A 11 26.34 -14.88 -7.63
N GLU A 12 26.15 -15.76 -6.64
CA GLU A 12 24.87 -16.44 -6.37
C GLU A 12 23.75 -15.46 -6.01
N PHE A 13 24.06 -14.40 -5.25
CA PHE A 13 23.13 -13.34 -4.89
C PHE A 13 22.72 -12.49 -6.09
N ARG A 14 23.69 -12.10 -6.93
CA ARG A 14 23.40 -11.40 -8.19
C ARG A 14 22.55 -12.25 -9.11
N GLU A 15 22.87 -13.53 -9.24
CA GLU A 15 22.11 -14.48 -10.03
C GLU A 15 20.69 -14.68 -9.47
N PHE A 16 20.53 -14.70 -8.14
CA PHE A 16 19.24 -14.73 -7.48
C PHE A 16 18.40 -13.47 -7.75
N ILE A 17 18.96 -12.27 -7.62
CA ILE A 17 18.24 -11.02 -7.90
C ILE A 17 17.85 -10.91 -9.38
N ASN A 18 18.69 -11.43 -10.27
CA ASN A 18 18.41 -11.46 -11.70
C ASN A 18 17.39 -12.53 -12.10
N LYS A 19 16.97 -13.42 -11.19
CA LYS A 19 15.89 -14.37 -11.46
C LYS A 19 14.55 -13.64 -11.42
N GLY A 20 14.00 -13.35 -12.59
CA GLY A 20 12.68 -12.75 -12.76
C GLY A 20 12.60 -11.29 -12.34
N ASN A 21 11.42 -10.83 -11.91
CA ASN A 21 11.13 -9.44 -11.55
C ASN A 21 11.25 -9.15 -10.04
N LEU A 22 12.17 -9.81 -9.34
CA LEU A 22 12.30 -9.70 -7.87
C LEU A 22 12.62 -8.27 -7.41
N VAL A 23 13.43 -7.54 -8.17
CA VAL A 23 13.80 -6.15 -7.86
C VAL A 23 12.56 -5.24 -7.85
N ALA A 24 11.71 -5.30 -8.88
CA ALA A 24 10.52 -4.44 -8.92
C ALA A 24 9.50 -4.84 -7.84
N ILE A 25 9.37 -6.13 -7.53
CA ILE A 25 8.53 -6.60 -6.42
C ILE A 25 9.04 -6.04 -5.08
N ALA A 26 10.35 -6.09 -4.84
CA ALA A 26 10.95 -5.56 -3.63
C ALA A 26 10.77 -4.03 -3.51
N ILE A 27 10.96 -3.30 -4.61
CA ILE A 27 10.72 -1.86 -4.66
C ILE A 27 9.24 -1.56 -4.39
N GLY A 28 8.32 -2.27 -5.03
CA GLY A 28 6.87 -2.11 -4.82
C GLY A 28 6.47 -2.33 -3.37
N PHE A 29 7.02 -3.35 -2.71
CA PHE A 29 6.78 -3.62 -1.29
C PHE A 29 7.30 -2.50 -0.38
N VAL A 30 8.53 -2.03 -0.59
CA VAL A 30 9.14 -0.95 0.20
C VAL A 30 8.39 0.37 0.00
N MET A 31 8.03 0.70 -1.25
CA MET A 31 7.25 1.90 -1.54
C MET A 31 5.83 1.80 -0.96
N GLY A 32 5.20 0.63 -1.02
CA GLY A 32 3.87 0.40 -0.45
C GLY A 32 3.85 0.53 1.08
N SER A 33 4.87 0.03 1.77
CA SER A 33 4.98 0.16 3.23
C SER A 33 5.28 1.61 3.66
N ALA A 34 6.17 2.30 2.96
CA ALA A 34 6.45 3.71 3.20
C ALA A 34 5.22 4.59 2.95
N PHE A 35 4.47 4.32 1.88
CA PHE A 35 3.23 5.04 1.57
C PHE A 35 2.15 4.80 2.63
N THR A 36 1.96 3.55 3.06
CA THR A 36 1.05 3.23 4.17
C THR A 36 1.45 3.99 5.42
N GLY A 37 2.74 4.01 5.77
CA GLY A 37 3.26 4.76 6.91
C GLY A 37 2.97 6.27 6.83
N LEU A 38 3.09 6.87 5.64
CA LEU A 38 2.76 8.28 5.42
C LEU A 38 1.26 8.55 5.65
N VAL A 39 0.38 7.70 5.13
CA VAL A 39 -1.07 7.84 5.29
C VAL A 39 -1.47 7.66 6.76
N THR A 40 -0.94 6.64 7.42
CA THR A 40 -1.16 6.41 8.85
C THR A 40 -0.70 7.62 9.66
N ALA A 41 0.49 8.17 9.39
CA ALA A 41 0.98 9.35 10.08
C ALA A 41 0.09 10.59 9.88
N LEU A 42 -0.45 10.79 8.67
CA LEU A 42 -1.42 11.86 8.41
C LEU A 42 -2.70 11.65 9.24
N VAL A 43 -3.21 10.43 9.29
CA VAL A 43 -4.43 10.12 10.03
C VAL A 43 -4.21 10.30 11.53
N GLU A 44 -3.19 9.69 12.10
CA GLU A 44 -2.95 9.67 13.55
C GLU A 44 -2.52 11.04 14.09
N ASN A 45 -1.73 11.82 13.32
CA ASN A 45 -1.17 13.08 13.82
C ASN A 45 -1.94 14.32 13.38
N VAL A 46 -2.80 14.23 12.36
CA VAL A 46 -3.54 15.40 11.83
C VAL A 46 -5.04 15.18 11.89
N ILE A 47 -5.55 14.08 11.33
CA ILE A 47 -6.99 13.85 11.25
C ILE A 47 -7.57 13.48 12.62
N MET A 48 -6.94 12.56 13.35
CA MET A 48 -7.42 12.10 14.64
C MET A 48 -7.50 13.23 15.67
N PRO A 49 -6.47 14.08 15.85
CA PRO A 49 -6.57 15.23 16.72
C PRO A 49 -7.64 16.20 16.22
N ALA A 50 -7.78 16.45 14.92
CA ALA A 50 -8.81 17.34 14.39
C ALA A 50 -10.23 16.89 14.72
N VAL A 51 -10.51 15.58 14.69
CA VAL A 51 -11.81 15.00 15.05
C VAL A 51 -12.00 14.93 16.57
N ALA A 52 -10.91 14.80 17.33
CA ALA A 52 -10.92 14.70 18.79
C ALA A 52 -10.88 16.08 19.51
N ILE A 53 -10.52 17.18 18.84
CA ILE A 53 -10.49 18.55 19.39
C ILE A 53 -11.78 18.93 20.16
N PRO A 54 -13.00 18.67 19.64
CA PRO A 54 -14.24 18.97 20.37
C PRO A 54 -14.37 18.26 21.73
N PHE A 55 -13.63 17.16 21.92
CA PHE A 55 -13.61 16.37 23.14
C PHE A 55 -12.44 16.74 24.07
N GLY A 56 -11.62 17.74 23.71
CA GLY A 56 -10.51 18.24 24.52
C GLY A 56 -9.36 17.24 24.72
N LYS A 57 -9.29 16.21 23.87
CA LYS A 57 -8.31 15.13 23.94
C LYS A 57 -7.62 14.94 22.58
N PRO A 58 -6.38 14.42 22.53
CA PRO A 58 -5.71 14.11 21.27
C PRO A 58 -6.32 12.90 20.55
N ASN A 59 -7.00 12.02 21.29
CA ASN A 59 -7.69 10.83 20.80
C ASN A 59 -8.84 10.46 21.76
N PHE A 60 -9.49 9.32 21.54
CA PHE A 60 -10.62 8.87 22.37
C PHE A 60 -10.22 7.89 23.47
N ASP A 61 -8.93 7.56 23.66
CA ASP A 61 -8.51 6.42 24.49
C ASP A 61 -8.95 6.49 25.95
N ASP A 62 -9.06 7.71 26.47
CA ASP A 62 -9.44 7.99 27.87
C ASP A 62 -10.92 8.40 28.00
N VAL A 63 -11.69 8.27 26.93
CA VAL A 63 -13.12 8.56 26.92
C VAL A 63 -13.89 7.26 27.19
N LEU A 64 -15.01 7.33 27.91
CA LEU A 64 -15.89 6.16 28.16
C LEU A 64 -15.17 4.94 28.79
N ILE A 65 -14.42 5.17 29.88
CA ILE A 65 -13.84 4.08 30.69
C ILE A 65 -14.91 3.59 31.68
N LEU A 66 -15.23 2.29 31.64
CA LEU A 66 -16.07 1.64 32.64
C LEU A 66 -15.21 0.74 33.52
N THR A 67 -15.22 0.98 34.83
CA THR A 67 -14.50 0.14 35.80
C THR A 67 -15.49 -0.78 36.51
N ILE A 68 -15.30 -2.10 36.40
CA ILE A 68 -16.13 -3.12 37.06
C ILE A 68 -15.20 -4.13 37.75
N ASN A 69 -15.27 -4.24 39.09
CA ASN A 69 -14.45 -5.17 39.88
C ASN A 69 -12.95 -5.14 39.51
N ASP A 70 -12.36 -3.95 39.49
CA ASP A 70 -10.96 -3.69 39.11
C ASP A 70 -10.60 -3.99 37.63
N ALA A 71 -11.58 -4.34 36.78
CA ALA A 71 -11.38 -4.42 35.34
C ALA A 71 -11.79 -3.10 34.67
N GLU A 72 -10.89 -2.51 33.88
CA GLU A 72 -11.16 -1.33 33.06
C GLU A 72 -11.56 -1.72 31.64
N ILE A 73 -12.80 -1.42 31.27
CA ILE A 73 -13.30 -1.55 29.90
C ILE A 73 -13.17 -0.17 29.22
N ARG A 74 -12.18 -0.04 28.33
CA ARG A 74 -11.85 1.21 27.64
C ARG A 74 -12.55 1.30 26.27
N PHE A 75 -13.84 1.65 26.27
CA PHE A 75 -14.60 1.81 25.01
C PHE A 75 -14.03 2.93 24.13
N GLY A 76 -13.46 3.96 24.73
CA GLY A 76 -12.78 5.03 24.02
C GLY A 76 -11.58 4.57 23.19
N ALA A 77 -10.77 3.64 23.71
CA ALA A 77 -9.63 3.09 22.96
C ALA A 77 -10.10 2.30 21.72
N PHE A 78 -11.21 1.55 21.85
CA PHE A 78 -11.83 0.91 20.70
C PHE A 78 -12.36 1.93 19.69
N LEU A 79 -12.97 3.01 20.16
CA LEU A 79 -13.44 4.10 19.30
C LEU A 79 -12.29 4.77 18.55
N THR A 80 -11.15 5.03 19.20
CA THR A 80 -9.93 5.53 18.54
C THR A 80 -9.54 4.64 17.37
N VAL A 81 -9.41 3.34 17.60
CA VAL A 81 -9.02 2.38 16.54
C VAL A 81 -10.04 2.35 15.41
N ALA A 82 -11.34 2.37 15.74
CA ALA A 82 -12.42 2.37 14.74
C ALA A 82 -12.38 3.63 13.86
N VAL A 83 -12.22 4.82 14.46
CA VAL A 83 -12.14 6.09 13.71
C VAL A 83 -10.86 6.16 12.89
N THR A 84 -9.71 5.70 13.44
CA THR A 84 -8.44 5.65 12.71
C THR A 84 -8.54 4.74 11.50
N PHE A 85 -9.10 3.54 11.65
CA PHE A 85 -9.31 2.61 10.54
C PHE A 85 -10.18 3.21 9.44
N LEU A 86 -11.32 3.81 9.81
CA LEU A 86 -12.23 4.43 8.84
C LEU A 86 -11.57 5.61 8.12
N SER A 87 -10.77 6.39 8.85
CA SER A 87 -10.03 7.54 8.31
C SER A 87 -8.93 7.10 7.33
N ILE A 88 -8.14 6.06 7.67
CA ILE A 88 -7.14 5.50 6.74
C ILE A 88 -7.82 5.01 5.47
N ALA A 89 -8.92 4.25 5.59
CA ALA A 89 -9.68 3.76 4.44
C ALA A 89 -10.19 4.93 3.57
N PHE A 90 -10.71 5.98 4.20
CA PHE A 90 -11.20 7.18 3.52
C PHE A 90 -10.08 7.95 2.79
N VAL A 91 -8.93 8.13 3.44
CA VAL A 91 -7.78 8.81 2.84
C VAL A 91 -7.23 8.00 1.68
N LEU A 92 -7.03 6.69 1.84
CA LEU A 92 -6.58 5.80 0.76
C LEU A 92 -7.56 5.83 -0.41
N PHE A 93 -8.86 5.72 -0.15
CA PHE A 93 -9.87 5.84 -1.19
C PHE A 93 -9.81 7.17 -1.93
N THR A 94 -9.64 8.28 -1.20
CA THR A 94 -9.55 9.61 -1.80
C THR A 94 -8.29 9.75 -2.67
N VAL A 95 -7.13 9.30 -2.18
CA VAL A 95 -5.87 9.32 -2.94
C VAL A 95 -5.97 8.46 -4.20
N LEU A 96 -6.50 7.24 -4.08
CA LEU A 96 -6.70 6.35 -5.23
C LEU A 96 -7.69 6.94 -6.23
N LYS A 97 -8.77 7.57 -5.76
CA LYS A 97 -9.76 8.22 -6.63
C LYS A 97 -9.16 9.42 -7.38
N ILE A 98 -8.34 10.23 -6.71
CA ILE A 98 -7.65 11.37 -7.34
C ILE A 98 -6.64 10.85 -8.37
N TYR A 99 -5.87 9.83 -8.00
CA TYR A 99 -4.90 9.20 -8.91
C TYR A 99 -5.60 8.64 -10.16
N ASN A 100 -6.63 7.81 -9.98
CA ASN A 100 -7.38 7.23 -11.11
C ASN A 100 -8.04 8.30 -11.99
N ARG A 101 -8.47 9.43 -11.41
CA ARG A 101 -9.01 10.56 -12.16
C ARG A 101 -7.93 11.34 -12.92
N ALA A 102 -6.74 11.49 -12.35
CA ALA A 102 -5.64 12.23 -12.95
C ALA A 102 -4.94 11.45 -14.07
N THR A 103 -4.83 10.13 -13.92
CA THR A 103 -4.20 9.23 -14.91
C THR A 103 -5.22 8.71 -15.94
N GLY A 104 -6.52 8.94 -15.72
CA GLY A 104 -7.62 8.68 -16.66
C GLY A 104 -7.73 7.22 -17.09
N ASP A 105 -8.31 6.34 -16.27
CA ASP A 105 -8.53 4.88 -16.48
C ASP A 105 -7.34 4.02 -16.96
N GLU A 106 -6.23 4.61 -17.39
CA GLU A 106 -4.96 3.97 -17.61
C GLU A 106 -4.14 4.08 -16.33
N ALA A 107 -4.55 3.33 -15.31
CA ALA A 107 -3.59 2.88 -14.32
C ALA A 107 -2.63 1.92 -15.05
N VAL A 108 -1.65 2.50 -15.74
CA VAL A 108 -0.56 1.80 -16.40
C VAL A 108 0.18 1.03 -15.31
N ALA A 109 -0.19 -0.24 -15.16
CA ALA A 109 0.81 -1.23 -14.78
C ALA A 109 1.97 -1.01 -15.77
N PRO A 110 3.22 -0.80 -15.31
CA PRO A 110 4.37 -0.60 -16.19
C PRO A 110 4.29 -1.69 -17.25
N PRO A 111 4.33 -1.38 -18.57
CA PRO A 111 3.78 -2.20 -19.64
C PRO A 111 4.10 -3.64 -19.31
N SER A 112 3.11 -4.28 -18.68
CA SER A 112 3.39 -5.60 -18.14
C SER A 112 3.59 -6.44 -19.39
N GLU A 113 4.34 -7.52 -19.30
CA GLU A 113 4.44 -8.46 -20.41
C GLU A 113 3.05 -8.76 -21.00
N ILE A 114 2.02 -8.79 -20.13
CA ILE A 114 0.60 -8.86 -20.48
C ILE A 114 0.12 -7.71 -21.38
N GLY A 115 0.50 -6.45 -21.11
CA GLY A 115 0.17 -5.29 -21.95
C GLY A 115 0.78 -5.38 -23.35
N LEU A 116 2.07 -5.71 -23.44
CA LEU A 116 2.73 -5.94 -24.73
C LEU A 116 2.12 -7.13 -25.48
N LEU A 117 1.73 -8.19 -24.76
CA LEU A 117 1.06 -9.36 -25.34
C LEU A 117 -0.35 -9.04 -25.83
N ILE A 118 -1.06 -8.10 -25.20
CA ILE A 118 -2.36 -7.61 -25.67
C ILE A 118 -2.20 -6.81 -26.97
N GLU A 119 -1.23 -5.90 -27.02
CA GLU A 119 -0.92 -5.13 -28.23
C GLU A 119 -0.56 -6.06 -29.41
N ILE A 120 0.36 -7.02 -29.19
CA ILE A 120 0.74 -8.02 -30.20
C ILE A 120 -0.48 -8.86 -30.64
N ARG A 121 -1.33 -9.30 -29.70
CA ARG A 121 -2.56 -10.07 -30.03
C ARG A 121 -3.48 -9.26 -30.94
N ASP A 122 -3.64 -7.99 -30.64
CA ASP A 122 -4.55 -7.11 -31.37
C ASP A 122 -4.01 -6.79 -32.76
N GLU A 123 -2.70 -6.57 -32.90
CA GLU A 123 -2.00 -6.49 -34.19
C GLU A 123 -2.12 -7.78 -35.01
N LEU A 124 -1.94 -8.95 -34.40
CA LEU A 124 -2.09 -10.24 -35.07
C LEU A 124 -3.53 -10.52 -35.51
N ARG A 125 -4.53 -10.09 -34.72
CA ARG A 125 -5.94 -10.17 -35.12
C ARG A 125 -6.25 -9.25 -36.29
N ALA A 126 -5.72 -8.04 -36.29
CA ALA A 126 -5.86 -7.10 -37.40
C ALA A 126 -5.21 -7.62 -38.68
N GLN A 127 -4.09 -8.36 -38.55
CA GLN A 127 -3.38 -8.97 -39.67
C GLN A 127 -3.96 -10.30 -40.14
N ARG A 128 -4.82 -10.96 -39.35
CA ARG A 128 -5.42 -12.25 -39.75
C ARG A 128 -6.46 -11.98 -40.85
N PRO A 129 -6.16 -12.24 -42.14
CA PRO A 129 -7.14 -12.04 -43.19
C PRO A 129 -8.26 -13.04 -42.94
N THR A 130 -9.51 -12.62 -43.10
CA THR A 130 -10.66 -13.53 -43.16
C THR A 130 -10.52 -14.38 -44.42
N ASN A 131 -9.72 -15.44 -44.35
CA ASN A 131 -9.74 -16.50 -45.33
C ASN A 131 -11.06 -17.23 -45.14
N GLY A 132 -12.06 -16.84 -45.94
CA GLY A 132 -13.31 -17.55 -46.13
C GLY A 132 -13.11 -18.87 -46.86
#